data_AF-A0A146M9R4-F1
#
_entry.id   AF-A0A146M9R4-F1
#
_cell.length_a   1.000
_cell.length_b   1.000
_cell.length_c   1.000
_cell.angle_alpha   90.00
_cell.angle_beta   90.00
_cell.angle_gamma   90.00
#
_symmetry.space_group_name_H-M   'P 1'
#
loop_
_entity.id
_entity.type
_entity.pdbx_description
1 polymer ?
#
loop_
_entity_poly.entity_id
_entity_poly.type
_entity_poly.pdbx_seq_one_letter_code
_entity_poly.pdbx_strand_id
1 'polypeptide(L)'
;MVRTGGLHHCLEASSYLPQISYVYSSKENMRETGCDAIDCLVQFVCSLNHNLTEGSEYLKILTEVFSNIFDTPENNHLRLFPIILPSLTINYIEHIVTEKEKVSKKNKNGMIFSDDGFAIGVTYLLSVLNLHDEFESLHWFDSVNKMYDEEEQLIESQLAGEPNDMKSGDNTLKLSIRRLKLYKKEFELLYYNLNSAKIFFH
;
A
#
# COMPACT_ATOMS: atom_id res chain seq x y z
N MET A 1 -3.10 2.39 7.96
CA MET A 1 -3.85 1.79 6.84
C MET A 1 -5.13 1.06 7.23
N VAL A 2 -5.11 0.14 8.22
CA VAL A 2 -6.26 -0.72 8.55
C VAL A 2 -7.55 0.03 8.91
N ARG A 3 -7.48 1.14 9.64
CA ARG A 3 -8.69 1.90 10.03
C ARG A 3 -9.35 2.61 8.84
N THR A 4 -8.59 3.36 8.06
CA THR A 4 -9.10 4.09 6.89
C THR A 4 -9.47 3.13 5.76
N GLY A 5 -8.65 2.10 5.51
CA GLY A 5 -8.96 1.05 4.53
C GLY A 5 -10.16 0.21 4.95
N GLY A 6 -10.31 -0.10 6.24
CA GLY A 6 -11.50 -0.73 6.79
C GLY A 6 -12.76 0.12 6.64
N LEU A 7 -12.66 1.44 6.86
CA LEU A 7 -13.77 2.37 6.66
C LEU A 7 -14.17 2.45 5.18
N HIS A 8 -13.19 2.56 4.28
CA HIS A 8 -13.41 2.57 2.84
C HIS A 8 -14.03 1.26 2.34
N HIS A 9 -13.55 0.12 2.82
CA HIS A 9 -14.13 -1.18 2.49
C HIS A 9 -15.56 -1.32 3.04
N CYS A 10 -15.84 -0.84 4.25
CA CYS A 10 -17.20 -0.81 4.80
C CYS A 10 -18.12 0.11 3.99
N LEU A 11 -17.62 1.22 3.46
CA LEU A 11 -18.37 2.10 2.56
C LEU A 11 -18.69 1.43 1.23
N GLU A 12 -17.71 0.82 0.61
CA GLU A 12 -17.89 0.07 -0.64
C GLU A 12 -18.88 -1.09 -0.44
N ALA A 13 -18.77 -1.81 0.69
CA ALA A 13 -19.73 -2.84 1.09
C ALA A 13 -21.15 -2.26 1.35
N SER A 14 -21.25 -1.03 1.86
CA SER A 14 -22.53 -0.34 2.10
C SER A 14 -23.29 -0.07 0.79
N SER A 15 -22.59 0.06 -0.35
CA SER A 15 -23.23 0.19 -1.67
C SER A 15 -24.07 -1.03 -2.06
N TYR A 16 -23.82 -2.19 -1.44
CA TYR A 16 -24.58 -3.44 -1.63
C TYR A 16 -25.76 -3.59 -0.68
N LEU A 17 -25.99 -2.62 0.23
CA LEU A 17 -27.23 -2.61 1.01
C LEU A 17 -28.44 -2.52 0.05
N PRO A 18 -29.56 -3.18 0.37
CA PRO A 18 -30.75 -3.11 -0.46
C PRO A 18 -31.10 -1.65 -0.72
N GLN A 19 -31.24 -1.26 -1.99
CA GLN A 19 -31.71 0.07 -2.33
C GLN A 19 -33.01 0.29 -1.57
N ILE A 20 -33.09 1.41 -0.84
CA ILE A 20 -34.21 1.75 0.06
C ILE A 20 -35.57 1.67 -0.68
N SER A 21 -35.56 1.80 -2.01
CA SER A 21 -36.71 1.56 -2.90
C SER A 21 -37.36 0.18 -2.75
N TYR A 22 -36.57 -0.89 -2.52
CA TYR A 22 -37.07 -2.25 -2.29
C TYR A 22 -37.72 -2.41 -0.91
N VAL A 23 -37.25 -1.63 0.08
CA VAL A 23 -37.78 -1.65 1.45
C VAL A 23 -39.16 -0.99 1.52
N TYR A 24 -39.38 0.09 0.75
CA TYR A 24 -40.68 0.74 0.67
C TYR A 24 -41.75 -0.12 -0.02
N SER A 25 -41.36 -0.99 -0.97
CA SER A 25 -42.30 -1.88 -1.67
C SER A 25 -42.83 -3.03 -0.80
N SER A 26 -42.16 -3.36 0.31
CA SER A 26 -42.67 -4.35 1.28
C SER A 26 -43.60 -3.74 2.35
N LYS A 27 -43.63 -2.41 2.47
CA LYS A 27 -44.40 -1.67 3.49
C LYS A 27 -45.92 -1.74 3.24
N GLU A 28 -46.35 -1.95 2.00
CA GLU A 28 -47.78 -1.97 1.62
C GLU A 28 -48.57 -3.17 2.18
N ASN A 29 -47.91 -4.24 2.64
CA ASN A 29 -48.57 -5.48 3.08
C ASN A 29 -48.28 -5.87 4.55
N MET A 30 -47.68 -4.99 5.36
CA MET A 30 -47.25 -5.32 6.73
C MET A 30 -48.13 -4.69 7.83
N ARG A 31 -48.15 -5.35 8.99
CA ARG A 31 -48.77 -4.83 10.22
C ARG A 31 -47.97 -3.62 10.75
N GLU A 32 -48.61 -2.82 11.60
CA GLU A 32 -48.06 -1.59 12.19
C GLU A 32 -46.65 -1.79 12.81
N THR A 33 -46.44 -2.87 13.55
CA THR A 33 -45.12 -3.22 14.13
C THR A 33 -44.03 -3.52 13.08
N GLY A 34 -44.41 -3.98 11.90
CA GLY A 34 -43.49 -4.21 10.78
C GLY A 34 -43.08 -2.90 10.10
N CYS A 35 -44.00 -1.93 10.03
CA CYS A 35 -43.71 -0.59 9.53
C CYS A 35 -42.72 0.15 10.44
N ASP A 36 -42.88 0.05 11.76
CA ASP A 36 -41.96 0.66 12.72
C ASP A 36 -40.54 0.07 12.64
N ALA A 37 -40.43 -1.26 12.47
CA ALA A 37 -39.15 -1.94 12.31
C ALA A 37 -38.46 -1.53 11.00
N ILE A 38 -39.23 -1.35 9.92
CA ILE A 38 -38.73 -0.85 8.64
C ILE A 38 -38.24 0.59 8.78
N ASP A 39 -39.01 1.47 9.40
CA ASP A 39 -38.62 2.88 9.57
C ASP A 39 -37.38 3.00 10.46
N CYS A 40 -37.25 2.17 11.50
CA CYS A 40 -36.04 2.07 12.31
C CYS A 40 -34.82 1.59 11.50
N LEU A 41 -35.00 0.57 10.63
CA LEU A 41 -33.95 0.08 9.75
C LEU A 41 -33.52 1.14 8.74
N VAL A 42 -34.46 1.85 8.12
CA VAL A 42 -34.18 2.95 7.19
C VAL A 42 -33.40 4.05 7.89
N GLN A 43 -33.82 4.44 9.09
CA GLN A 43 -33.11 5.45 9.87
C GLN A 43 -31.69 5.00 10.23
N PHE A 44 -31.51 3.74 10.64
CA PHE A 44 -30.19 3.19 10.94
C PHE A 44 -29.28 3.13 9.71
N VAL A 45 -29.80 2.69 8.56
CA VAL A 45 -29.05 2.66 7.29
C VAL A 45 -28.66 4.08 6.85
N CYS A 46 -29.56 5.05 6.97
CA CYS A 46 -29.26 6.46 6.68
C CYS A 46 -28.19 7.02 7.62
N SER A 47 -28.29 6.77 8.93
CA SER A 47 -27.28 7.19 9.91
C SER A 47 -25.93 6.50 9.67
N LEU A 48 -25.93 5.22 9.31
CA LEU A 48 -24.72 4.46 9.02
C LEU A 48 -24.04 4.98 7.74
N ASN A 49 -24.80 5.22 6.68
CA ASN A 49 -24.28 5.87 5.47
C ASN A 49 -23.74 7.27 5.76
N HIS A 50 -24.46 8.09 6.53
CA HIS A 50 -23.98 9.42 6.88
C HIS A 50 -22.65 9.37 7.66
N ASN A 51 -22.58 8.56 8.72
CA ASN A 51 -21.37 8.44 9.55
C ASN A 51 -20.18 7.78 8.83
N LEU A 52 -20.44 6.92 7.86
CA LEU A 52 -19.37 6.29 7.08
C LEU A 52 -18.85 7.23 5.99
N THR A 53 -19.73 7.98 5.33
CA THR A 53 -19.35 8.91 4.25
C THR A 53 -18.71 10.18 4.80
N GLU A 54 -19.08 10.58 6.02
CA GLU A 54 -18.50 11.73 6.72
C GLU A 54 -17.06 11.43 7.17
N GLY A 55 -16.13 11.49 6.21
CA GLY A 55 -14.69 11.42 6.43
C GLY A 55 -13.90 10.53 5.47
N SER A 56 -14.52 9.94 4.45
CA SER A 56 -13.83 9.09 3.48
C SER A 56 -13.15 9.83 2.34
N GLU A 57 -13.54 11.07 2.05
CA GLU A 57 -13.05 11.82 0.89
C GLU A 57 -11.91 12.79 1.20
N TYR A 58 -11.43 12.88 2.45
CA TYR A 58 -10.39 13.85 2.81
C TYR A 58 -9.12 13.73 1.96
N LEU A 59 -8.67 12.50 1.70
CA LEU A 59 -7.47 12.27 0.90
C LEU A 59 -7.69 12.65 -0.57
N LYS A 60 -8.88 12.39 -1.10
CA LYS A 60 -9.26 12.76 -2.46
C LYS A 60 -9.38 14.27 -2.65
N ILE A 61 -10.05 14.95 -1.71
CA ILE A 61 -10.14 16.42 -1.70
C ILE A 61 -8.74 17.03 -1.59
N LEU A 62 -7.88 16.46 -0.74
CA LEU A 62 -6.50 16.90 -0.63
C LEU A 62 -5.76 16.77 -1.97
N THR A 63 -5.89 15.62 -2.65
CA THR A 63 -5.26 15.45 -3.97
C THR A 63 -5.80 16.42 -5.01
N GLU A 64 -7.11 16.67 -5.06
CA GLU A 64 -7.73 17.59 -6.02
C GLU A 64 -7.29 19.04 -5.80
N VAL A 65 -7.26 19.50 -4.54
CA VAL A 65 -6.82 20.87 -4.20
C VAL A 65 -5.36 21.08 -4.60
N PHE A 66 -4.49 20.13 -4.27
CA PHE A 66 -3.06 20.27 -4.55
C PHE A 66 -2.71 20.05 -6.02
N SER A 67 -3.42 19.19 -6.75
CA SER A 67 -3.20 18.99 -8.18
C SER A 67 -3.33 20.30 -8.97
N ASN A 68 -4.37 21.09 -8.66
CA ASN A 68 -4.58 22.41 -9.27
C ASN A 68 -3.48 23.43 -8.94
N ILE A 69 -2.81 23.30 -7.79
CA ILE A 69 -1.71 24.20 -7.38
C ILE A 69 -0.42 23.87 -8.14
N PHE A 70 -0.20 22.59 -8.42
CA PHE A 70 1.02 22.11 -9.08
C PHE A 70 0.94 22.14 -10.61
N ASP A 71 -0.25 22.29 -11.21
CA ASP A 71 -0.44 22.47 -12.65
C ASP A 71 -0.12 23.91 -13.12
N THR A 72 1.10 24.36 -12.82
CA THR A 72 1.63 25.66 -13.26
C THR A 72 2.93 25.46 -14.05
N PRO A 73 3.22 26.32 -15.05
CA PRO A 73 4.41 26.16 -15.90
C PRO A 73 5.74 26.27 -15.13
N GLU A 74 5.74 26.89 -13.96
CA GLU A 74 6.89 26.98 -13.05
C GLU A 74 7.24 25.62 -12.43
N ASN A 75 6.23 24.76 -12.26
CA ASN A 75 6.33 23.44 -11.62
C ASN A 75 6.56 22.30 -12.61
N ASN A 76 6.87 22.58 -13.88
CA ASN A 76 7.13 21.56 -14.90
C ASN A 76 8.23 20.55 -14.52
N HIS A 77 9.19 20.95 -13.68
CA HIS A 77 10.25 20.09 -13.17
C HIS A 77 9.72 18.92 -12.32
N LEU A 78 8.52 19.04 -11.74
CA LEU A 78 7.89 17.97 -10.93
C LEU A 78 7.53 16.74 -11.78
N ARG A 79 7.44 16.87 -13.11
CA ARG A 79 7.28 15.72 -14.02
C ARG A 79 8.44 14.72 -13.98
N LEU A 80 9.61 15.16 -13.49
CA LEU A 80 10.79 14.32 -13.33
C LEU A 80 10.77 13.50 -12.03
N PHE A 81 9.78 13.71 -11.16
CA PHE A 81 9.65 12.99 -9.89
C PHE A 81 9.78 11.45 -10.01
N PRO A 82 9.16 10.78 -11.01
CA PRO A 82 9.24 9.32 -11.13
C PRO A 82 10.67 8.80 -11.31
N ILE A 83 11.57 9.61 -11.88
CA ILE A 83 12.98 9.24 -12.12
C ILE A 83 13.75 9.13 -10.79
N ILE A 84 13.34 9.87 -9.76
CA ILE A 84 14.00 9.87 -8.45
C ILE A 84 13.52 8.69 -7.58
N LEU A 85 12.32 8.16 -7.87
CA LEU A 85 11.71 7.10 -7.07
C LEU A 85 12.58 5.83 -6.94
N PRO A 86 13.21 5.28 -7.99
CA PRO A 86 14.11 4.14 -7.85
C PRO A 86 15.16 4.33 -6.74
N SER A 87 15.88 5.45 -6.76
CA SER A 87 16.89 5.78 -5.75
C SER A 87 16.30 5.91 -4.34
N LEU A 88 15.11 6.51 -4.21
CA LEU A 88 14.41 6.62 -2.93
C LEU A 88 13.98 5.25 -2.41
N THR A 89 13.47 4.37 -3.28
CA THR A 89 13.08 3.02 -2.88
C THR A 89 14.28 2.21 -2.41
N ILE A 90 15.43 2.29 -3.07
CA ILE A 90 16.66 1.61 -2.61
C ILE A 90 17.05 2.11 -1.22
N ASN A 91 17.11 3.43 -1.03
CA ASN A 91 17.46 4.02 0.26
C ASN A 91 16.47 3.63 1.38
N TYR A 92 15.19 3.60 1.05
CA TYR A 92 14.13 3.15 1.95
C TYR A 92 14.36 1.69 2.39
N ILE A 93 14.63 0.81 1.44
CA ILE A 93 14.86 -0.62 1.71
C ILE A 93 16.10 -0.84 2.57
N GLU A 94 17.20 -0.12 2.30
CA GLU A 94 18.40 -0.18 3.15
C GLU A 94 18.12 0.25 4.59
N HIS A 95 17.36 1.34 4.75
CA HIS A 95 16.97 1.85 6.06
C HIS A 95 16.08 0.85 6.81
N ILE A 96 15.00 0.36 6.18
CA ILE A 96 14.06 -0.55 6.84
C ILE A 96 14.70 -1.89 7.20
N VAL A 97 15.59 -2.43 6.36
CA VAL A 97 16.36 -3.64 6.68
C VAL A 97 17.24 -3.41 7.91
N THR A 98 18.02 -2.33 7.92
CA THR A 98 18.91 -1.96 9.03
C THR A 98 18.14 -1.82 10.35
N GLU A 99 16.98 -1.17 10.27
CA GLU A 99 16.09 -0.94 11.39
C GLU A 99 15.43 -2.24 11.90
N LYS A 100 14.94 -3.11 11.01
CA LYS A 100 14.40 -4.44 11.36
C LYS A 100 15.46 -5.32 12.04
N GLU A 101 16.71 -5.25 11.60
CA GLU A 101 17.82 -5.95 12.25
C GLU A 101 18.10 -5.43 13.67
N LYS A 102 17.97 -4.11 13.92
CA LYS A 102 18.13 -3.52 15.27
C LYS A 102 17.03 -3.99 16.22
N VAL A 103 15.78 -4.05 15.76
CA VAL A 103 14.63 -4.52 16.57
C VAL A 103 14.80 -6.00 16.95
N SER A 104 15.27 -6.83 16.01
CA SER A 104 15.52 -8.26 16.25
C SER A 104 16.57 -8.52 17.35
N LYS A 105 17.44 -7.56 17.65
CA LYS A 105 18.56 -7.68 18.62
C LYS A 105 18.20 -7.31 20.08
N LYS A 106 16.91 -7.31 20.46
CA LYS A 106 16.37 -7.07 21.83
C LYS A 106 16.39 -5.63 22.37
N ASN A 107 16.59 -4.61 21.54
CA ASN A 107 16.36 -3.21 21.96
C ASN A 107 14.87 -2.86 21.81
N LYS A 108 14.06 -3.23 22.81
CA LYS A 108 12.60 -3.02 22.88
C LYS A 108 12.15 -1.55 22.97
N ASN A 109 13.07 -0.58 22.95
CA ASN A 109 12.77 0.83 23.23
C ASN A 109 12.52 1.68 21.98
N GLY A 110 12.56 1.10 20.79
CA GLY A 110 12.22 1.77 19.53
C GLY A 110 11.36 0.85 18.68
N MET A 111 10.09 0.74 19.02
CA MET A 111 9.13 0.05 18.17
C MET A 111 8.87 0.96 16.97
N ILE A 112 9.49 0.65 15.84
CA ILE A 112 9.36 1.43 14.61
C ILE A 112 7.91 1.38 14.19
N PHE A 113 7.28 2.54 14.30
CA PHE A 113 5.86 2.73 14.19
C PHE A 113 5.56 3.11 12.73
N SER A 114 4.97 2.16 12.00
CA SER A 114 4.46 2.23 10.61
C SER A 114 5.48 2.22 9.46
N ASP A 115 5.48 1.10 8.73
CA ASP A 115 6.19 0.82 7.46
C ASP A 115 5.44 1.42 6.23
N ASP A 116 4.19 1.84 6.40
CA ASP A 116 3.33 2.24 5.27
C ASP A 116 3.45 3.72 4.88
N GLY A 117 4.04 4.55 5.75
CA GLY A 117 4.06 6.02 5.57
C GLY A 117 4.81 6.46 4.32
N PHE A 118 5.91 5.78 3.99
CA PHE A 118 6.66 6.03 2.77
C PHE A 118 5.84 5.68 1.52
N ALA A 119 5.23 4.49 1.48
CA ALA A 119 4.41 4.05 0.36
C ALA A 119 3.19 4.97 0.14
N ILE A 120 2.50 5.36 1.21
CA ILE A 120 1.36 6.29 1.14
C ILE A 120 1.83 7.66 0.63
N GLY A 121 2.96 8.18 1.11
CA GLY A 121 3.50 9.47 0.68
C GLY A 121 3.93 9.49 -0.80
N VAL A 122 4.61 8.45 -1.26
CA VAL A 122 4.97 8.29 -2.67
C VAL A 122 3.72 8.22 -3.54
N THR A 123 2.74 7.43 -3.13
CA THR A 123 1.48 7.28 -3.88
C THR A 123 0.68 8.58 -3.91
N TYR A 124 0.66 9.33 -2.81
CA TYR A 124 0.04 10.66 -2.76
C TYR A 124 0.69 11.60 -3.78
N LEU A 125 2.02 11.71 -3.80
CA LEU A 125 2.73 12.59 -4.73
C LEU A 125 2.50 12.19 -6.20
N LEU A 126 2.52 10.89 -6.49
CA LEU A 126 2.19 10.36 -7.83
C LEU A 126 0.75 10.70 -8.24
N SER A 127 -0.19 10.68 -7.29
CA SER A 127 -1.60 10.98 -7.54
C SER A 127 -1.83 12.48 -7.75
N VAL A 128 -1.22 13.34 -6.92
CA VAL A 128 -1.31 14.79 -7.05
C VAL A 128 -0.77 15.28 -8.39
N LEU A 129 0.34 14.70 -8.85
CA LEU A 129 1.01 15.08 -10.09
C LEU A 129 0.50 14.33 -11.32
N ASN A 130 -0.40 13.36 -11.13
CA ASN A 130 -0.89 12.46 -12.17
C ASN A 130 0.24 11.78 -12.97
N LEU A 131 1.21 11.20 -12.26
CA LEU A 131 2.43 10.59 -12.84
C LEU A 131 2.49 9.06 -12.70
N HIS A 132 1.35 8.41 -12.49
CA HIS A 132 1.29 6.96 -12.27
C HIS A 132 1.75 6.20 -13.51
N ASP A 133 1.32 6.61 -14.70
CA ASP A 133 1.67 5.94 -15.95
C ASP A 133 3.17 6.07 -16.26
N GLU A 134 3.75 7.25 -16.03
CA GLU A 134 5.19 7.49 -16.18
C GLU A 134 6.00 6.62 -15.23
N PHE A 135 5.54 6.44 -13.99
CA PHE A 135 6.21 5.56 -13.04
C PHE A 135 6.10 4.07 -13.44
N GLU A 136 4.90 3.61 -13.83
CA GLU A 136 4.70 2.23 -14.28
C GLU A 136 5.52 1.91 -15.54
N SER A 137 5.69 2.88 -16.44
CA SER A 137 6.51 2.72 -17.65
C SER A 137 7.99 2.40 -17.38
N LEU A 138 8.49 2.68 -16.18
CA LEU A 138 9.86 2.36 -15.78
C LEU A 138 10.06 0.86 -15.54
N HIS A 139 8.99 0.09 -15.31
CA HIS A 139 9.07 -1.32 -14.93
C HIS A 139 10.09 -1.57 -13.81
N TRP A 140 10.14 -0.64 -12.84
CA TRP A 140 11.19 -0.60 -11.83
C TRP A 140 11.17 -1.85 -10.94
N PHE A 141 10.00 -2.21 -10.42
CA PHE A 141 9.85 -3.38 -9.56
C PHE A 141 10.10 -4.69 -10.31
N ASP A 142 9.71 -4.78 -11.58
CA ASP A 142 10.02 -5.94 -12.43
C ASP A 142 11.53 -6.10 -12.63
N SER A 143 12.22 -4.98 -12.88
CA SER A 143 13.67 -4.94 -13.07
C SER A 143 14.41 -5.35 -11.80
N VAL A 144 13.96 -4.86 -10.64
CA VAL A 144 14.51 -5.21 -9.32
C VAL A 144 14.29 -6.69 -9.02
N ASN A 145 13.09 -7.21 -9.24
CA ASN A 145 12.79 -8.61 -8.98
C ASN A 145 13.65 -9.54 -9.85
N LYS A 146 13.76 -9.22 -11.15
CA LYS A 146 14.61 -9.97 -12.08
C LYS A 146 16.09 -9.97 -11.64
N MET A 147 16.62 -8.82 -11.23
CA MET A 147 18.00 -8.71 -10.75
C MET A 147 18.23 -9.60 -9.52
N TYR A 148 17.32 -9.57 -8.54
CA TYR A 148 17.43 -10.40 -7.34
C TYR A 148 17.26 -11.90 -7.66
N ASP A 149 16.39 -12.28 -8.59
CA ASP A 149 16.22 -13.68 -9.05
C ASP A 149 17.51 -14.21 -9.70
N GLU A 150 18.14 -13.43 -10.58
CA GLU A 150 19.39 -13.80 -11.24
C GLU A 150 20.54 -13.95 -10.24
N GLU A 151 20.64 -13.02 -9.28
CA GLU A 151 21.68 -13.07 -8.23
C GLU A 151 21.46 -14.23 -7.25
N GLU A 152 20.20 -14.54 -6.90
CA GLU A 152 19.83 -15.68 -6.07
C GLU A 152 20.25 -17.00 -6.73
N GLN A 153 19.93 -17.18 -8.02
CA GLN A 153 20.31 -18.37 -8.79
C GLN A 153 21.83 -18.53 -8.91
N LEU A 154 22.55 -17.42 -9.10
CA LEU A 154 24.01 -17.44 -9.17
C LEU A 154 24.63 -17.96 -7.87
N ILE A 155 24.19 -17.44 -6.71
CA ILE A 155 24.73 -17.85 -5.40
C ILE A 155 24.34 -19.31 -5.09
N GLU A 156 23.12 -19.73 -5.43
CA GLU A 156 22.68 -21.11 -5.22
C GLU A 156 23.48 -22.11 -6.07
N SER A 157 23.82 -21.75 -7.31
CA SER A 157 24.69 -22.58 -8.18
C SER A 157 26.10 -22.72 -7.62
N GLN A 158 26.65 -21.66 -7.00
CA GLN A 158 27.97 -21.68 -6.35
C GLN A 158 27.96 -22.58 -5.11
N LEU A 159 26.91 -22.51 -4.30
CA LEU A 159 26.72 -23.39 -3.13
C LEU A 159 26.59 -24.87 -3.51
N ALA A 160 25.99 -25.18 -4.66
CA ALA A 160 25.83 -26.55 -5.14
C ALA A 160 27.10 -27.14 -5.78
N GLY A 161 28.03 -26.30 -6.25
CA GLY A 161 29.24 -26.69 -6.98
C GLY A 161 30.51 -26.88 -6.13
N GLU A 162 30.52 -26.48 -4.85
CA GLU A 162 31.73 -26.56 -4.01
C GLU A 162 31.95 -27.96 -3.38
N PRO A 163 33.15 -28.57 -3.52
CA PRO A 163 33.51 -29.79 -2.81
C PRO A 163 33.66 -29.56 -1.29
N ASN A 164 33.28 -30.56 -0.50
CA ASN A 164 33.10 -30.59 0.98
C ASN A 164 34.20 -30.00 1.91
N ASP A 165 35.33 -29.49 1.41
CA ASP A 165 36.52 -29.17 2.22
C ASP A 165 36.68 -27.67 2.59
N MET A 166 35.79 -26.78 2.14
CA MET A 166 35.91 -25.33 2.34
C MET A 166 34.88 -24.76 3.36
N LYS A 167 34.88 -25.27 4.59
CA LYS A 167 33.90 -24.89 5.65
C LYS A 167 33.83 -23.39 6.03
N SER A 168 34.77 -22.56 5.61
CA SER A 168 34.81 -21.12 5.92
C SER A 168 34.12 -20.25 4.85
N GLY A 169 34.21 -20.63 3.56
CA GLY A 169 33.54 -19.90 2.46
C GLY A 169 32.02 -20.09 2.47
N ASP A 170 31.59 -21.29 2.85
CA ASP A 170 30.20 -21.71 2.94
C ASP A 170 29.37 -20.85 3.93
N ASN A 171 29.98 -20.40 5.04
CA ASN A 171 29.30 -19.50 5.98
C ASN A 171 29.07 -18.10 5.43
N THR A 172 30.01 -17.56 4.65
CA THR A 172 29.89 -16.23 4.03
C THR A 172 28.81 -16.25 2.94
N LEU A 173 28.82 -17.26 2.06
CA LEU A 173 27.81 -17.43 1.01
C LEU A 173 26.40 -17.60 1.60
N LYS A 174 26.26 -18.39 2.67
CA LYS A 174 24.99 -18.55 3.40
C LYS A 174 24.47 -17.26 4.04
N LEU A 175 25.36 -16.37 4.49
CA LEU A 175 24.96 -15.06 5.01
C LEU A 175 24.54 -14.12 3.87
N SER A 176 25.28 -14.13 2.76
CA SER A 176 24.96 -13.33 1.57
C SER A 176 23.59 -13.67 0.99
N ILE A 177 23.29 -14.96 0.80
CA ILE A 177 21.97 -15.37 0.27
C ILE A 177 20.81 -15.01 1.20
N ARG A 178 21.01 -15.11 2.52
CA ARG A 178 20.00 -14.67 3.50
C ARG A 178 19.75 -13.18 3.41
N ARG A 179 20.81 -12.38 3.29
CA ARG A 179 20.70 -10.93 3.14
C ARG A 179 20.01 -10.58 1.82
N LEU A 180 20.38 -11.23 0.72
CA LEU A 180 19.74 -11.04 -0.59
C LEU A 180 18.23 -11.29 -0.52
N LYS A 181 17.83 -12.44 0.04
CA LYS A 181 16.41 -12.81 0.24
C LYS A 181 15.65 -11.82 1.11
N LEU A 182 16.30 -11.26 2.12
CA LEU A 182 15.72 -10.22 2.96
C LEU A 182 15.42 -8.95 2.15
N TYR A 183 16.38 -8.45 1.37
CA TYR A 183 16.18 -7.25 0.54
C TYR A 183 15.10 -7.47 -0.51
N LYS A 184 15.11 -8.60 -1.22
CA LYS A 184 14.07 -8.97 -2.19
C LYS A 184 12.68 -8.92 -1.58
N LYS A 185 12.50 -9.56 -0.42
CA LYS A 185 11.23 -9.55 0.32
C LYS A 185 10.77 -8.14 0.69
N GLU A 186 11.68 -7.29 1.13
CA GLU A 186 11.34 -5.91 1.51
C GLU A 186 10.90 -5.09 0.28
N PHE A 187 11.52 -5.31 -0.89
CA PHE A 187 11.05 -4.71 -2.15
C PHE A 187 9.66 -5.21 -2.55
N GLU A 188 9.36 -6.50 -2.40
CA GLU A 188 8.02 -7.04 -2.64
C GLU A 188 6.98 -6.42 -1.70
N LEU A 189 7.30 -6.28 -0.41
CA LEU A 189 6.43 -5.61 0.56
C LEU A 189 6.17 -4.16 0.17
N LEU A 190 7.20 -3.42 -0.25
CA LEU A 190 7.05 -2.05 -0.72
C LEU A 190 6.13 -1.98 -1.96
N TYR A 191 6.29 -2.90 -2.92
CA TYR A 191 5.43 -2.99 -4.10
C TYR A 191 3.95 -3.20 -3.72
N TYR A 192 3.66 -4.14 -2.82
CA TYR A 192 2.30 -4.37 -2.34
C TYR A 192 1.74 -3.17 -1.58
N ASN A 193 2.56 -2.51 -0.76
CA ASN A 193 2.16 -1.32 -0.02
C ASN A 193 1.84 -0.15 -0.96
N LEU A 194 2.64 0.08 -2.01
CA LEU A 194 2.38 1.10 -3.02
C LEU A 194 1.08 0.81 -3.79
N ASN A 195 0.89 -0.42 -4.26
CA ASN A 195 -0.33 -0.78 -4.97
C ASN A 195 -1.58 -0.70 -4.09
N SER A 196 -1.46 -1.11 -2.82
CA SER A 196 -2.55 -0.98 -1.86
C SER A 196 -2.86 0.49 -1.55
N ALA A 197 -1.82 1.35 -1.52
CA ALA A 197 -1.98 2.76 -1.24
C ALA A 197 -2.72 3.51 -2.37
N LYS A 198 -2.66 3.02 -3.62
CA LYS A 198 -3.36 3.63 -4.77
C LYS A 198 -4.87 3.73 -4.53
N ILE A 199 -5.45 2.77 -3.81
CA ILE A 199 -6.89 2.72 -3.48
C ILE A 199 -7.33 3.95 -2.68
N PHE A 200 -6.45 4.59 -1.91
CA PHE A 200 -6.82 5.76 -1.12
C PHE A 200 -6.95 7.06 -1.91
N PHE A 201 -6.46 7.09 -3.16
CA PHE A 201 -6.34 8.30 -3.96
C PHE A 201 -7.02 8.20 -5.34
N HIS A 202 -7.66 7.08 -5.65
CA HIS A 202 -8.57 6.90 -6.79
C HIS A 202 -10.02 7.10 -6.35
#